data_AF-A0A4Y2K805-F1
#
_entry.id   AF-A0A4Y2K805-F1
#
_cell.length_a   1.000
_cell.length_b   1.000
_cell.length_c   1.000
_cell.angle_alpha   90.00
_cell.angle_beta   90.00
_cell.angle_gamma   90.00
#
_symmetry.space_group_name_H-M   'P 1'
#
loop_
_entity.id
_entity.type
_entity.pdbx_description
1 polymer ?
#
loop_
_entity_poly.entity_id
_entity_poly.type
_entity_poly.pdbx_seq_one_letter_code
_entity_poly.pdbx_strand_id
1 'polypeptide(L)' 'MKTDISVEALTITTEDRWSLSEIQKAQLEDPDIRSILEMKLNSVDRSSWQEIACESPATKRYWALWNSLYLKDAVLYRKW' A
#
# COMPACT_ATOMS: atom_id res chain seq x y z
N MET A 1 -1.94 -19.70 -49.74
CA MET A 1 -2.19 -20.16 -48.36
C MET A 1 -0.93 -19.88 -47.55
N LYS A 2 -0.94 -18.82 -46.75
CA LYS A 2 0.14 -18.54 -45.80
C LYS A 2 -0.56 -18.05 -44.54
N THR A 3 -0.63 -18.96 -43.58
CA THR A 3 -1.31 -18.79 -42.30
C THR A 3 -0.74 -17.60 -41.55
N ASP A 4 -1.64 -16.69 -41.19
CA ASP A 4 -1.53 -15.76 -40.08
C ASP A 4 -0.84 -16.41 -38.89
N ILE A 5 0.34 -15.91 -38.54
CA ILE A 5 0.92 -16.14 -37.22
C ILE A 5 0.49 -14.94 -36.40
N SER A 6 -0.76 -15.00 -35.93
CA SER A 6 -1.21 -14.18 -34.82
C SER A 6 -0.41 -14.67 -33.61
N VAL A 7 0.61 -13.91 -33.22
CA VAL A 7 1.36 -14.16 -31.99
C VAL A 7 0.44 -13.74 -30.85
N GLU A 8 -0.44 -14.65 -30.44
CA GLU A 8 -0.93 -14.64 -29.06
C GLU A 8 0.31 -14.77 -28.19
N ALA A 9 0.79 -13.62 -27.70
CA ALA A 9 1.75 -13.55 -26.64
C ALA A 9 1.13 -14.26 -25.44
N LEU A 10 1.48 -15.53 -25.34
CA LEU A 10 1.32 -16.43 -24.22
C LEU A 10 1.17 -15.63 -22.94
N THR A 11 -0.06 -15.67 -22.41
CA THR A 11 -0.47 -15.18 -21.10
C THR A 11 0.49 -15.68 -20.04
N ILE A 12 1.54 -14.89 -19.78
CA ILE A 12 2.28 -14.96 -18.52
C ILE A 12 1.22 -14.69 -17.46
N THR A 13 0.91 -15.72 -16.69
CA THR A 13 -0.05 -15.79 -15.60
C THR A 13 -0.06 -14.52 -14.74
N THR A 14 -0.97 -13.60 -15.08
CA THR A 14 -1.37 -12.42 -14.30
C THR A 14 -2.17 -12.83 -13.05
N GLU A 15 -1.83 -13.94 -12.41
CA GLU A 15 -2.53 -14.46 -11.22
C GLU A 15 -1.80 -14.14 -9.91
N ASP A 16 -0.52 -13.73 -9.96
CA ASP A 16 0.28 -13.49 -8.74
C ASP A 16 0.65 -12.01 -8.51
N ARG A 17 0.08 -11.10 -9.29
CA ARG A 17 0.29 -9.66 -9.12
C ARG A 17 -1.02 -8.99 -8.77
N TRP A 18 -1.22 -8.74 -7.48
CA TRP A 18 -2.31 -7.92 -7.00
C TRP A 18 -2.37 -6.62 -7.80
N SER A 19 -3.56 -6.29 -8.29
CA SER A 19 -3.82 -4.99 -8.90
C SER A 19 -3.62 -3.89 -7.86
N LEU A 20 -3.30 -2.68 -8.33
CA LEU A 20 -3.15 -1.53 -7.44
C LEU A 20 -4.41 -1.30 -6.59
N SER A 21 -5.60 -1.49 -7.18
CA SER A 21 -6.89 -1.39 -6.48
C SER A 21 -7.08 -2.44 -5.39
N GLU A 22 -6.59 -3.67 -5.58
CA GLU A 22 -6.65 -4.70 -4.55
C GLU A 22 -5.71 -4.38 -3.39
N ILE A 23 -4.52 -3.84 -3.69
CA ILE A 23 -3.57 -3.41 -2.65
C ILE A 23 -4.16 -2.24 -1.85
N GLN A 24 -4.69 -1.22 -2.52
CA GLN A 24 -5.37 -0.10 -1.87
C GLN A 24 -6.49 -0.59 -0.96
N LYS A 25 -7.34 -1.48 -1.48
CA LYS A 25 -8.47 -2.03 -0.74
C LYS A 25 -8.02 -2.78 0.50
N ALA A 26 -7.04 -3.67 0.40
CA ALA A 26 -6.55 -4.42 1.55
C ALA A 26 -5.87 -3.53 2.60
N GLN A 27 -5.15 -2.48 2.18
CA GLN A 27 -4.60 -1.52 3.13
C GLN A 27 -5.67 -0.72 3.87
N LEU A 28 -6.80 -0.43 3.23
CA LEU A 28 -7.95 0.22 3.85
C LEU A 28 -8.77 -0.73 4.75
N GLU A 29 -8.76 -2.03 4.44
CA GLU A 29 -9.43 -3.06 5.25
C GLU A 29 -8.62 -3.41 6.51
N ASP A 30 -7.29 -3.31 6.47
CA ASP A 30 -6.44 -3.44 7.65
C ASP A 30 -6.55 -2.18 8.54
N PRO A 31 -7.08 -2.28 9.77
CA PRO A 31 -7.27 -1.12 10.63
C PRO A 31 -5.96 -0.46 11.05
N ASP A 32 -4.88 -1.23 11.21
CA ASP A 32 -3.59 -0.71 11.66
C ASP A 32 -2.86 0.04 10.55
N ILE A 33 -2.98 -0.46 9.31
CA ILE A 33 -2.44 0.21 8.12
C ILE A 33 -3.32 1.41 7.74
N ARG A 34 -4.65 1.28 7.77
CA ARG A 34 -5.58 2.37 7.46
C ARG A 34 -5.30 3.60 8.32
N SER A 35 -5.12 3.44 9.63
CA SER A 35 -4.78 4.56 10.52
C SER A 35 -3.52 5.29 10.03
N ILE A 36 -2.47 4.58 9.66
CA ILE A 36 -1.23 5.20 9.16
C ILE A 36 -1.42 5.87 7.81
N LEU A 37 -2.20 5.25 6.93
CA LEU A 37 -2.51 5.79 5.60
C LEU A 37 -3.28 7.11 5.72
N GLU A 38 -4.29 7.18 6.58
CA GLU A 38 -5.04 8.40 6.88
C GLU A 38 -4.12 9.48 7.46
N MET A 39 -3.23 9.13 8.39
CA MET A 39 -2.27 10.09 8.96
C MET A 39 -1.33 10.66 7.89
N LYS A 40 -0.80 9.83 6.98
CA LYS A 40 0.07 10.25 5.86
C LYS A 40 -0.66 11.11 4.83
N LEU A 41 -1.96 10.89 4.63
CA LEU A 41 -2.77 11.71 3.73
C LEU A 41 -3.10 13.08 4.34
N ASN A 42 -3.37 13.12 5.65
CA ASN A 42 -3.80 14.33 6.35
C ASN A 42 -2.64 15.23 6.80
N SER A 43 -1.41 14.71 6.87
CA SER A 43 -0.25 15.47 7.33
C SER A 43 1.03 15.10 6.59
N VAL A 44 1.81 16.13 6.25
CA VAL A 44 3.18 15.97 5.74
C VAL A 44 4.12 15.51 6.86
N ASP A 45 3.90 16.05 8.06
CA ASP A 45 4.70 15.76 9.24
C ASP A 45 4.16 14.59 10.04
N ARG A 46 5.04 13.95 10.80
CA ARG A 46 4.70 12.86 11.70
C ARG A 46 3.77 13.36 12.80
N SER A 47 2.60 12.72 12.94
CA SER A 47 1.63 13.04 14.00
C SER A 47 2.24 12.88 15.40
N SER A 48 1.65 13.55 16.38
CA SER A 48 2.16 13.61 17.75
C SER A 48 2.09 12.27 18.47
N TRP A 49 2.88 12.12 19.53
CA TRP A 49 2.84 10.93 20.38
C TRP A 49 1.47 10.74 21.06
N GLN A 50 0.76 11.83 21.36
CA GLN A 50 -0.54 11.79 22.04
C GLN A 50 -1.61 11.15 21.16
N GLU A 51 -1.62 11.48 19.87
CA GLU A 51 -2.54 10.90 18.88
C GLU A 51 -2.28 9.40 18.70
N ILE A 52 -1.03 8.96 18.79
CA ILE A 52 -0.62 7.56 18.62
C ILE A 52 -0.75 6.74 19.91
N ALA A 53 -0.78 7.37 21.09
CA ALA A 53 -0.75 6.65 22.37
C ALA A 53 -1.95 5.70 22.55
N CYS A 54 -3.11 6.05 22.00
CA CYS A 54 -4.33 5.23 22.05
C CYS A 54 -4.42 4.19 20.93
N GLU A 55 -3.57 4.28 19.90
CA GLU A 55 -3.57 3.36 18.76
C GLU A 55 -3.05 1.97 19.12
N SER A 56 -3.31 1.02 18.22
CA SER A 56 -2.87 -0.36 18.39
C SER A 56 -1.33 -0.47 18.45
N PRO A 57 -0.79 -1.55 19.05
CA PRO A 57 0.66 -1.81 19.02
C PRO A 57 1.23 -1.92 17.60
N ALA A 58 0.44 -2.38 16.62
CA ALA A 58 0.87 -2.50 15.24
C ALA A 58 0.96 -1.13 14.55
N THR A 59 -0.08 -0.29 14.70
CA THR A 59 -0.06 1.11 14.24
C THR A 59 1.14 1.85 14.82
N LYS A 60 1.42 1.70 16.12
CA LYS A 60 2.61 2.28 16.77
C LYS A 60 3.92 1.84 16.13
N ARG A 61 4.06 0.57 15.73
CA ARG A 61 5.25 0.07 15.02
C ARG A 61 5.41 0.71 13.65
N TYR A 62 4.33 0.81 12.87
CA TYR A 62 4.38 1.50 11.58
C TYR A 62 4.65 3.00 11.74
N TRP A 63 4.03 3.64 12.74
CA TRP A 63 4.32 5.02 13.09
C TRP A 63 5.79 5.19 13.45
N ALA A 64 6.41 4.25 14.18
CA ALA A 64 7.85 4.26 14.49
C ALA A 64 8.72 4.29 13.21
N LEU A 65 8.22 3.71 12.12
CA LEU A 65 8.83 3.65 10.79
C LEU A 65 8.46 4.82 9.86
N TRP A 66 7.78 5.86 10.35
CA TRP A 66 7.21 6.95 9.54
C TRP A 66 8.09 7.50 8.41
N ASN A 67 9.39 7.73 8.69
CA ASN A 67 10.33 8.29 7.73
C ASN A 67 10.68 7.33 6.58
N SER A 68 10.52 6.03 6.80
CA SER A 68 10.65 4.99 5.77
C SER A 68 9.35 4.76 4.99
N LEU A 69 8.22 5.29 5.47
CA LEU A 69 6.92 5.14 4.83
C LEU A 69 6.65 6.28 3.84
N TYR A 70 6.06 5.97 2.70
CA TYR A 70 5.65 6.99 1.72
C TYR A 70 4.40 6.54 0.97
N LEU A 71 3.64 7.52 0.49
CA LEU A 71 2.48 7.28 -0.36
C LEU A 71 2.85 7.39 -1.83
N LYS A 72 2.33 6.47 -2.63
CA LYS A 72 2.33 6.57 -4.09
C LYS A 72 1.01 5.96 -4.59
N ASP A 73 0.30 6.69 -5.44
CA ASP A 73 -0.99 6.26 -6.00
C ASP A 73 -1.96 5.78 -4.89
N ALA A 74 -2.05 6.53 -3.79
CA ALA A 74 -2.84 6.21 -2.58
C ALA A 74 -2.51 4.86 -1.89
N VAL A 75 -1.39 4.23 -2.23
CA VAL A 75 -0.86 3.04 -1.54
C VAL A 75 0.31 3.44 -0.66
N LEU A 76 0.34 2.88 0.55
CA LEU A 76 1.43 3.01 1.50
C LEU A 76 2.56 2.02 1.16
N TYR A 77 3.75 2.56 0.96
CA TYR A 77 4.97 1.80 0.71
C TYR A 77 5.98 2.01 1.84
N ARG A 78 6.87 1.03 2.01
CA ARG A 78 8.02 1.11 2.92
C ARG A 78 9.32 1.05 2.12
N LYS A 79 10.20 2.02 2.34
CA LYS A 79 11.59 1.99 1.88
C LYS A 79 12.41 1.09 2.79
N TRP A 80 13.31 0.33 2.19
CA TRP A 80 14.34 -0.44 2.89
C TRP A 80 15.59 0.41 3.08
#